data_AF-A0A1I3C6X8-F1
#
_entry.id   AF-A0A1I3C6X8-F1
#
_cell.length_a   1.000
_cell.length_b   1.000
_cell.length_c   1.000
_cell.angle_alpha   90.00
_cell.angle_beta   90.00
_cell.angle_gamma   90.00
#
_symmetry.space_group_name_H-M   'P 1'
#
loop_
_entity.id
_entity.type
_entity.pdbx_description
1 polymer ?
#
loop_
_entity_poly.entity_id
_entity_poly.type
_entity_poly.pdbx_seq_one_letter_code
_entity_poly.pdbx_strand_id
1 'polypeptide(L)'
;MERLYSGLRINRSSDDAAGLAISEKMRAQIRGLNQASRNAQDAISLIQTAEGALEETHEILQRIRELSVQSANDTNVDADREEIQKEINQLTEEIDRIANTTEFNTIQLLNREVQIEGSSSSVDLTEEEIIVSNLKKWWLVEAESLVKEGYGIEFHR
;
A
#
# COMPACT_ATOMS: atom_id res chain seq x y z
N MET A 1 26.61 -51.03 -19.39
CA MET A 1 25.17 -50.93 -19.02
C MET A 1 24.88 -49.64 -18.24
N GLU A 2 25.36 -48.47 -18.68
CA GLU A 2 25.16 -47.20 -17.94
C GLU A 2 24.29 -46.20 -18.74
N ARG A 3 24.47 -46.16 -20.08
CA ARG A 3 23.74 -45.28 -21.00
C ARG A 3 22.25 -45.64 -21.16
N LEU A 4 21.87 -46.91 -21.00
CA LEU A 4 20.48 -47.36 -21.11
C LEU A 4 19.67 -47.14 -19.82
N TYR A 5 20.31 -47.24 -18.64
CA TYR A 5 19.61 -47.09 -17.35
C TYR A 5 19.39 -45.62 -16.95
N SER A 6 20.24 -44.72 -17.46
CA SER A 6 20.14 -43.28 -17.18
C SER A 6 19.21 -42.51 -18.15
N GLY A 7 18.93 -43.04 -19.35
CA GLY A 7 18.19 -42.33 -20.40
C GLY A 7 18.89 -41.08 -20.96
N LEU A 8 20.09 -40.74 -20.47
CA LEU A 8 20.87 -39.58 -20.89
C LEU A 8 21.89 -39.97 -21.97
N ARG A 9 21.87 -39.24 -23.09
CA ARG A 9 22.76 -39.47 -24.24
C ARG A 9 24.24 -39.15 -23.93
N ILE A 10 24.47 -38.18 -23.04
CA ILE A 10 25.78 -37.73 -22.56
C ILE A 10 25.83 -38.00 -21.04
N ASN A 11 26.71 -38.92 -20.61
CA ASN A 11 26.77 -39.39 -19.22
C ASN A 11 28.12 -39.06 -18.53
N ARG A 12 29.13 -38.58 -19.27
CA ARG A 12 30.46 -38.22 -18.75
C ARG A 12 30.96 -36.92 -19.38
N SER A 13 31.50 -36.02 -18.55
CA SER A 13 32.12 -34.74 -18.98
C SER A 13 33.31 -34.93 -19.94
N SER A 14 33.97 -36.10 -19.89
CA SER A 14 35.09 -36.42 -20.78
C SER A 14 34.71 -36.74 -22.24
N ASP A 15 33.45 -37.06 -22.55
CA ASP A 15 33.04 -37.49 -23.91
C ASP A 15 32.55 -36.30 -24.76
N ASP A 16 31.89 -35.31 -24.15
CA ASP A 16 31.45 -34.06 -24.80
C ASP A 16 31.29 -32.94 -23.76
N ALA A 17 32.41 -32.29 -23.40
CA ALA A 17 32.44 -31.23 -22.39
C ALA A 17 31.58 -30.01 -22.81
N ALA A 18 31.52 -29.71 -24.11
CA ALA A 18 30.72 -28.61 -24.64
C ALA A 18 29.21 -28.93 -24.60
N GLY A 19 28.82 -30.15 -24.97
CA GLY A 19 27.44 -30.63 -24.89
C GLY A 19 26.93 -30.76 -23.46
N LEU A 20 27.78 -31.20 -22.52
CA LEU A 20 27.46 -31.22 -21.09
C LEU A 20 27.27 -29.80 -20.54
N ALA A 21 28.17 -28.86 -20.82
CA ALA A 21 28.08 -27.48 -20.36
C ALA A 21 26.82 -26.76 -20.86
N ILE A 22 26.43 -26.97 -22.13
CA ILE A 22 25.17 -26.43 -22.67
C ILE A 22 23.96 -27.07 -21.99
N SER A 23 23.99 -28.40 -21.76
CA SER A 23 22.90 -29.10 -21.09
C SER A 23 22.73 -28.68 -19.62
N GLU A 24 23.83 -28.39 -18.91
CA GLU A 24 23.80 -27.87 -17.54
C GLU A 24 23.31 -26.43 -17.50
N LYS A 25 23.70 -25.59 -18.46
CA LYS A 25 23.14 -24.25 -18.65
C LYS A 25 21.63 -24.31 -18.89
N MET A 26 21.18 -25.19 -19.78
CA MET A 26 19.74 -25.38 -20.04
C MET A 26 19.01 -25.92 -18.80
N ARG A 27 19.58 -26.87 -18.07
CA ARG A 27 19.01 -27.35 -16.79
C ARG A 27 18.94 -26.23 -15.75
N ALA A 28 19.95 -25.37 -15.66
CA ALA A 28 19.94 -24.21 -14.77
C ALA A 28 18.85 -23.20 -15.18
N GLN A 29 18.69 -22.93 -16.48
CA GLN A 29 17.62 -22.09 -17.00
C GLN A 29 16.24 -22.69 -16.71
N ILE A 30 16.03 -23.99 -16.92
CA ILE A 30 14.77 -24.68 -16.61
C ILE A 30 14.45 -24.56 -15.12
N ARG A 31 15.43 -24.77 -14.23
CA ARG A 31 15.23 -24.57 -12.78
C ARG A 31 14.87 -23.12 -12.46
N GLY A 32 15.53 -22.15 -13.09
CA GLY A 32 15.22 -20.72 -12.96
C GLY A 32 13.81 -20.39 -13.42
N LEU A 33 13.39 -20.88 -14.59
CA LEU A 33 12.04 -20.69 -15.14
C LEU A 33 10.97 -21.35 -14.25
N ASN A 34 11.23 -22.54 -13.71
CA ASN A 34 10.31 -23.18 -12.77
C ASN A 34 10.16 -22.39 -11.47
N GLN A 35 11.24 -21.77 -10.98
CA GLN A 35 11.14 -20.87 -9.83
C GLN A 35 10.39 -19.58 -10.18
N ALA A 36 10.68 -18.98 -11.34
CA ALA A 36 9.97 -17.80 -11.81
C ALA A 36 8.46 -18.06 -11.98
N SER A 37 8.08 -19.24 -12.48
CA SER A 37 6.68 -19.65 -12.59
C SER A 37 5.99 -19.76 -11.23
N ARG A 38 6.69 -20.27 -10.19
CA ARG A 38 6.15 -20.30 -8.82
C ARG A 38 6.02 -18.88 -8.25
N ASN A 39 7.05 -18.06 -8.40
CA ASN A 39 6.99 -16.66 -7.96
C ASN A 39 5.85 -15.88 -8.65
N ALA A 40 5.57 -16.16 -9.93
CA ALA A 40 4.46 -15.57 -10.65
C ALA A 40 3.10 -16.05 -10.10
N GLN A 41 2.98 -17.32 -9.72
CA GLN A 41 1.77 -17.84 -9.05
C GLN A 41 1.56 -17.17 -7.70
N ASP A 42 2.62 -17.02 -6.89
CA ASP A 42 2.54 -16.31 -5.60
C ASP A 42 2.12 -14.84 -5.81
N ALA A 43 2.65 -14.18 -6.84
CA ALA A 43 2.25 -12.81 -7.20
C ALA A 43 0.78 -12.73 -7.64
N ILE A 44 0.27 -13.71 -8.38
CA ILE A 44 -1.15 -13.78 -8.75
C ILE A 44 -2.01 -13.92 -7.49
N SER A 45 -1.65 -14.82 -6.57
CA SER A 45 -2.38 -14.99 -5.31
C SER A 45 -2.37 -13.71 -4.46
N LEU A 46 -1.23 -13.02 -4.39
CA LEU A 46 -1.12 -11.72 -3.72
C LEU A 46 -2.08 -10.69 -4.33
N ILE A 47 -2.09 -10.57 -5.66
CA ILE A 47 -2.97 -9.63 -6.38
C ILE A 47 -4.44 -9.98 -6.14
N GLN A 48 -4.82 -11.26 -6.13
CA GLN A 48 -6.19 -11.68 -5.88
C GLN A 48 -6.67 -11.30 -4.47
N THR A 49 -5.81 -11.47 -3.45
CA THR A 49 -6.13 -11.01 -2.09
C THR A 49 -6.26 -9.50 -2.03
N ALA A 50 -5.38 -8.76 -2.71
CA ALA A 50 -5.48 -7.31 -2.80
C ALA A 50 -6.75 -6.85 -3.55
N GLU A 51 -7.12 -7.51 -4.64
CA GLU A 51 -8.32 -7.20 -5.43
C GLU A 51 -9.60 -7.42 -4.62
N GLY A 52 -9.70 -8.53 -3.87
CA GLY A 52 -10.84 -8.77 -2.99
C GLY A 52 -11.01 -7.69 -1.92
N ALA A 53 -9.90 -7.29 -1.28
CA ALA A 53 -9.92 -6.19 -0.32
C ALA A 53 -10.30 -4.85 -0.97
N LEU A 54 -9.79 -4.56 -2.17
CA LEU A 54 -10.11 -3.35 -2.90
C LEU A 54 -11.58 -3.31 -3.34
N GLU A 55 -12.17 -4.44 -3.72
CA GLU A 55 -13.59 -4.53 -4.04
C GLU A 55 -14.46 -4.13 -2.84
N GLU A 56 -14.16 -4.65 -1.64
CA GLU A 56 -14.85 -4.25 -0.40
C GLU A 56 -14.71 -2.73 -0.15
N THR A 57 -13.50 -2.17 -0.29
CA THR A 57 -13.31 -0.71 -0.16
C THR A 57 -14.09 0.08 -1.23
N HIS A 58 -14.23 -0.47 -2.44
CA HIS A 58 -14.97 0.17 -3.52
C HIS A 58 -16.47 0.24 -3.20
N GLU A 59 -17.06 -0.85 -2.72
CA GLU A 59 -18.45 -0.91 -2.28
C GLU A 59 -18.72 0.10 -1.14
N ILE A 60 -17.81 0.17 -0.16
CA ILE A 60 -17.92 1.14 0.95
C ILE A 60 -17.84 2.58 0.44
N LEU A 61 -16.91 2.90 -0.46
CA LEU A 61 -16.80 4.24 -1.04
C LEU A 61 -18.04 4.63 -1.86
N GLN A 62 -18.65 3.67 -2.57
CA GLN A 62 -19.92 3.90 -3.24
C GLN A 62 -21.03 4.24 -2.24
N ARG A 63 -21.11 3.51 -1.12
CA ARG A 63 -22.06 3.81 -0.04
C ARG A 63 -21.83 5.19 0.57
N ILE A 64 -20.58 5.58 0.85
CA ILE A 64 -20.23 6.93 1.33
C ILE A 64 -20.69 8.01 0.33
N ARG A 65 -20.54 7.75 -0.98
CA ARG A 65 -21.03 8.68 -2.01
C ARG A 65 -22.55 8.82 -1.98
N GLU A 66 -23.29 7.73 -1.85
CA GLU A 66 -24.75 7.76 -1.70
C GLU A 66 -25.18 8.59 -0.49
N LEU A 67 -24.55 8.36 0.66
CA LEU A 67 -24.77 9.11 1.89
C LEU A 67 -24.41 10.60 1.75
N SER A 68 -23.35 10.92 1.01
CA SER A 68 -22.94 12.30 0.74
C SER A 68 -23.98 13.04 -0.10
N VAL A 69 -24.53 12.40 -1.14
CA VAL A 69 -25.61 12.96 -1.95
C VAL A 69 -26.89 13.10 -1.14
N GLN A 70 -27.20 12.12 -0.28
CA GLN A 70 -28.33 12.20 0.64
C GLN A 70 -28.17 13.38 1.61
N SER A 71 -26.99 13.58 2.19
CA SER A 71 -26.68 14.72 3.04
C SER A 71 -26.75 16.06 2.28
N ALA A 72 -26.35 16.10 1.00
CA ALA A 72 -26.42 17.31 0.20
C ALA A 72 -27.86 17.79 -0.10
N ASN A 73 -28.89 16.98 0.18
CA ASN A 73 -30.27 17.37 -0.03
C ASN A 73 -30.75 18.36 1.05
N ASP A 74 -31.22 19.53 0.63
CA ASP A 74 -31.48 20.72 1.47
C ASP A 74 -32.67 20.57 2.44
N THR A 75 -33.43 19.47 2.34
CA THR A 75 -34.60 19.20 3.19
C THR A 75 -34.29 18.38 4.45
N ASN A 76 -33.07 17.88 4.60
CA ASN A 76 -32.67 17.11 5.79
C ASN A 76 -32.46 18.02 7.00
N VAL A 77 -32.96 17.59 8.16
CA VAL A 77 -32.77 18.27 9.44
C VAL A 77 -31.32 18.07 9.89
N ASP A 78 -30.75 19.02 10.66
CA ASP A 78 -29.37 18.92 11.17
C ASP A 78 -29.10 17.61 11.94
N ALA A 79 -30.12 17.07 12.63
CA ALA A 79 -30.05 15.78 13.30
C ALA A 79 -29.84 14.60 12.34
N ASP A 80 -30.48 14.62 11.16
CA ASP A 80 -30.32 13.56 10.15
C ASP A 80 -28.92 13.62 9.52
N ARG A 81 -28.36 14.84 9.36
CA ARG A 81 -26.98 15.04 8.89
C ARG A 81 -25.96 14.48 9.89
N GLU A 82 -26.22 14.60 11.19
CA GLU A 82 -25.37 14.04 12.23
C GLU A 82 -25.36 12.51 12.21
N GLU A 83 -26.51 11.87 12.02
CA GLU A 83 -26.60 10.41 11.90
C GLU A 83 -25.93 9.89 10.62
N ILE A 84 -26.09 10.60 9.49
CA ILE A 84 -25.35 10.29 8.25
C ILE A 84 -23.83 10.39 8.48
N GLN A 85 -23.37 11.41 9.20
CA GLN A 85 -21.95 11.55 9.51
C GLN A 85 -21.43 10.41 10.39
N LYS A 86 -22.23 9.93 11.36
CA LYS A 86 -21.87 8.75 12.16
C LYS A 86 -21.72 7.50 11.30
N GLU A 87 -22.62 7.28 10.34
CA GLU A 87 -22.51 6.17 9.38
C GLU A 87 -21.24 6.30 8.52
N ILE A 88 -20.94 7.51 7.99
CA ILE A 88 -19.71 7.76 7.23
C ILE A 88 -18.45 7.49 8.06
N ASN A 89 -18.44 7.88 9.34
CA ASN A 89 -17.31 7.61 10.23
C ASN A 89 -17.09 6.10 10.42
N GLN A 90 -18.15 5.32 10.65
CA GLN A 90 -18.06 3.86 10.77
C GLN A 90 -17.56 3.21 9.48
N LEU A 91 -18.02 3.68 8.32
CA LEU A 91 -17.55 3.21 7.02
C LEU A 91 -16.07 3.55 6.79
N THR A 92 -15.62 4.69 7.30
CA THR A 92 -14.20 5.09 7.22
C THR A 92 -13.34 4.20 8.12
N GLU A 93 -13.78 3.92 9.36
CA GLU A 93 -13.12 2.97 10.26
C GLU A 93 -13.03 1.57 9.65
N GLU A 94 -14.06 1.16 8.91
CA GLU A 94 -14.09 -0.11 8.20
C GLU A 94 -13.05 -0.16 7.06
N ILE A 95 -12.91 0.91 6.28
CA ILE A 95 -11.84 1.04 5.28
C ILE A 95 -10.46 0.92 5.94
N ASP A 96 -10.24 1.62 7.05
CA ASP A 96 -8.97 1.56 7.79
C ASP A 96 -8.70 0.13 8.30
N ARG A 97 -9.74 -0.58 8.75
CA ARG A 97 -9.62 -1.98 9.17
C ARG A 97 -9.23 -2.90 8.00
N ILE A 98 -9.87 -2.75 6.84
CA ILE A 98 -9.54 -3.52 5.64
C ILE A 98 -8.09 -3.25 5.23
N ALA A 99 -7.67 -1.98 5.23
CA ALA A 99 -6.31 -1.59 4.90
C ALA A 99 -5.25 -2.22 5.83
N ASN A 100 -5.56 -2.31 7.13
CA ASN A 100 -4.66 -2.87 8.14
C ASN A 100 -4.66 -4.40 8.24
N THR A 101 -5.78 -5.04 7.88
CA THR A 101 -5.96 -6.50 8.00
C THR A 101 -5.59 -7.24 6.71
N THR A 102 -5.54 -6.54 5.57
CA THR A 102 -5.19 -7.16 4.28
C THR A 102 -3.70 -7.49 4.24
N GLU A 103 -3.39 -8.76 4.52
CA GLU A 103 -2.04 -9.31 4.50
C GLU A 103 -1.93 -10.55 3.59
N PHE A 104 -0.77 -10.69 2.95
CA PHE A 104 -0.38 -11.93 2.26
C PHE A 104 0.96 -12.39 2.80
N ASN A 105 0.99 -13.56 3.43
CA ASN A 105 2.21 -14.12 4.02
C ASN A 105 2.92 -13.12 4.97
N THR A 106 2.13 -12.47 5.84
CA THR A 106 2.60 -11.45 6.82
C THR A 106 3.08 -10.15 6.19
N ILE A 107 2.95 -9.98 4.87
CA ILE A 107 3.21 -8.73 4.17
C ILE A 107 1.89 -7.96 4.08
N GLN A 108 1.80 -6.83 4.76
CA GLN A 108 0.68 -5.90 4.57
C GLN A 108 0.67 -5.38 3.13
N LEU A 109 -0.49 -5.44 2.50
CA LEU A 109 -0.64 -5.12 1.08
C LEU A 109 -1.06 -3.66 0.85
N LEU A 110 -1.88 -3.11 1.76
CA LEU A 110 -2.53 -1.81 1.56
C LEU A 110 -1.96 -0.70 2.47
N ASN A 111 -1.58 -1.02 3.72
CA ASN A 111 -0.96 -0.07 4.64
C ASN A 111 0.56 -0.28 4.81
N ARG A 112 1.26 -0.64 3.73
CA ARG A 112 2.72 -0.74 3.83
C ARG A 112 3.32 0.66 3.94
N GLU A 113 3.65 1.06 5.16
CA GLU A 113 4.60 2.14 5.37
C GLU A 113 5.92 1.69 4.72
N VAL A 114 6.22 2.28 3.55
CA VAL A 114 7.50 2.05 2.89
C VAL A 114 8.54 2.75 3.76
N GLN A 115 9.09 2.02 4.73
CA GLN A 115 10.33 2.43 5.37
C GLN A 115 11.38 2.50 4.27
N ILE A 116 11.65 3.71 3.79
CA ILE A 116 12.79 3.99 2.93
C ILE A 116 14.01 3.74 3.81
N GLU A 117 14.68 2.59 3.61
CA GLU A 117 15.96 2.25 4.21
C GLU A 117 17.00 3.32 3.84
N GLY A 118 17.02 4.41 4.61
CA GLY A 118 17.74 5.65 4.29
C GLY A 118 17.49 6.78 5.29
N SER A 119 16.36 6.79 5.99
CA SER A 119 16.16 7.66 7.16
C SER A 119 16.58 6.94 8.44
N SER A 120 17.89 6.82 8.65
CA SER A 120 18.45 6.50 9.97
C SER A 120 19.05 7.77 10.56
N SER A 121 18.23 8.55 11.25
CA SER A 121 18.69 9.56 12.20
C SER A 121 17.96 9.36 13.52
N SER A 122 18.44 8.37 14.26
CA SER A 122 18.29 8.30 15.71
C SER A 122 19.06 9.46 16.35
N VAL A 123 18.36 10.56 16.62
CA VAL A 123 18.76 11.59 17.61
C VAL A 123 17.52 11.96 18.43
N ASP A 124 17.61 11.66 19.72
CA ASP A 124 16.59 11.81 20.75
C ASP A 124 16.16 13.26 21.05
N LEU A 125 15.35 13.87 20.18
CA LEU A 125 14.38 14.92 20.49
C LEU A 125 13.16 14.67 19.58
N THR A 126 11.95 14.55 20.12
CA THR A 126 10.76 14.20 19.35
C THR A 126 10.50 15.24 18.25
N GLU A 127 10.56 14.79 16.98
CA GLU A 127 10.38 15.63 15.78
C GLU A 127 9.05 16.40 15.81
N GLU A 128 8.05 15.84 16.50
CA GLU A 128 6.74 16.44 16.75
C GLU A 128 6.82 17.77 17.53
N GLU A 129 7.70 17.91 18.51
CA GLU A 129 7.78 19.14 19.32
C GLU A 129 8.37 20.32 18.52
N ILE A 130 9.28 20.00 17.58
CA ILE A 130 9.90 20.97 16.66
C ILE A 130 8.92 21.33 15.52
N ILE A 131 8.21 20.36 14.95
CA ILE A 131 7.26 20.60 13.86
C ILE A 131 6.01 21.33 14.36
N VAL A 132 5.46 20.96 15.51
CA VAL A 132 4.26 21.61 16.09
C VAL A 132 4.56 23.06 16.49
N SER A 133 5.72 23.33 17.10
CA SER A 133 6.09 24.72 17.46
C SER A 133 6.33 25.61 16.24
N ASN A 134 6.84 25.05 15.14
CA ASN A 134 7.03 25.76 13.87
C ASN A 134 5.71 25.96 13.10
N LEU A 135 4.84 24.95 13.02
CA LEU A 135 3.53 25.05 12.38
C LEU A 135 2.60 26.03 13.10
N LYS A 136 2.59 25.99 14.45
CA LYS A 136 1.76 26.90 15.25
C LYS A 136 2.14 28.37 15.06
N LYS A 137 3.43 28.67 14.89
CA LYS A 137 3.89 30.02 14.56
C LYS A 137 3.49 30.47 13.16
N TRP A 138 3.56 29.57 12.17
CA TRP A 138 3.29 29.90 10.77
C TRP A 138 1.80 30.10 10.48
N TRP A 139 0.93 29.21 10.97
CA TRP A 139 -0.52 29.37 10.86
C TRP A 139 -1.01 30.66 11.53
N LEU A 140 -0.50 31.00 12.71
CA LEU A 140 -0.94 32.22 13.41
C LEU A 140 -0.64 33.48 12.60
N VAL A 141 0.55 33.58 12.01
CA VAL A 141 0.96 34.72 11.17
C VAL A 141 0.18 34.78 9.86
N GLU A 142 -0.09 33.64 9.22
CA GLU A 142 -0.88 33.56 7.99
C GLU A 142 -2.35 33.90 8.23
N ALA A 143 -2.93 33.44 9.35
CA ALA A 143 -4.28 33.79 9.76
C ALA A 143 -4.42 35.29 10.08
N GLU A 144 -3.43 35.88 10.75
CA GLU A 144 -3.38 37.33 10.97
C GLU A 144 -3.30 38.10 9.65
N SER A 145 -2.50 37.61 8.69
CA SER A 145 -2.38 38.21 7.35
C SER A 145 -3.69 38.13 6.55
N LEU A 146 -4.35 36.96 6.53
CA LEU A 146 -5.60 36.74 5.80
C LEU A 146 -6.77 37.54 6.41
N VAL A 147 -6.82 37.68 7.74
CA VAL A 147 -7.82 38.54 8.40
C VAL A 147 -7.55 40.02 8.09
N LYS A 148 -6.28 40.44 8.03
CA LYS A 148 -5.90 41.81 7.65
C LYS A 148 -6.27 42.14 6.21
N GLU A 149 -6.09 41.21 5.27
CA GLU A 149 -6.38 41.40 3.85
C GLU A 149 -7.88 41.26 3.53
N GLY A 150 -8.60 40.35 4.19
CA GLY A 150 -10.03 40.11 3.96
C GLY A 150 -10.99 41.06 4.68
N TYR A 151 -10.62 41.54 5.88
CA TYR A 151 -11.51 42.33 6.74
C TYR A 151 -10.94 43.68 7.20
N GLY A 152 -9.67 43.98 6.90
CA GLY A 152 -9.07 45.31 7.14
C GLY A 152 -8.90 45.70 8.62
N ILE A 153 -8.93 44.74 9.55
CA ILE A 153 -8.84 45.00 11.00
C ILE A 153 -7.37 44.90 11.45
N GLU A 154 -6.79 45.99 11.95
CA GLU A 154 -5.46 45.96 12.58
C GLU A 154 -5.58 45.65 14.08
N PHE A 155 -5.05 44.50 14.50
CA PHE A 155 -4.82 44.23 15.92
C PHE A 155 -3.48 44.88 16.33
N HIS A 156 -3.54 46.10 16.86
CA HIS A 156 -2.43 46.62 17.65
C HIS A 156 -2.35 45.80 18.94
N ARG A 157 -1.15 45.32 19.22
CA ARG A 157 -0.80 44.46 20.35
C ARG A 157 -1.20 45.07 21.70
#